data_AF-A0A7V4LDH7-F1
#
_entry.id   AF-A0A7V4LDH7-F1
#
_cell.length_a   1.000
_cell.length_b   1.000
_cell.length_c   1.000
_cell.angle_alpha   90.00
_cell.angle_beta   90.00
_cell.angle_gamma   90.00
#
_symmetry.space_group_name_H-M   'P 1'
#
loop_
_entity.id
_entity.type
_entity.pdbx_description
1 polymer ?
#
loop_
_entity_poly.entity_id
_entity_poly.type
_entity_poly.pdbx_seq_one_letter_code
_entity_poly.pdbx_strand_id
1 'polypeptide(L)'
;MPLNLEATQAAVAIRNAELYASARESLARLKETQAQLVQAGKMSALGQLVSGVAHELNNPLSVIIGYGQLLLHRQVPEPFRRPVELMVGQAERMAKIVRNLLYFARQRRPERVAVDLNQVIEQTLGLRQHQLAVSGIAVETEF
;
A
#
# COMPACT_ATOMS: atom_id res chain seq x y z
N MET A 1 21.10 47.43 -44.66
CA MET A 1 21.82 46.23 -44.19
C MET A 1 21.91 46.03 -42.65
N PRO A 2 21.26 46.80 -41.75
CA PRO A 2 21.24 46.44 -40.30
C PRO A 2 20.02 45.59 -39.87
N LEU A 3 18.87 45.75 -40.54
CA LEU A 3 17.60 45.05 -40.19
C LEU A 3 17.69 43.52 -40.22
N ASN A 4 18.54 42.95 -41.07
CA ASN A 4 18.68 41.49 -41.19
C ASN A 4 19.46 40.88 -40.01
N LEU A 5 20.38 41.64 -39.41
CA LEU A 5 21.20 41.17 -38.29
C LEU A 5 20.35 41.07 -37.01
N GLU A 6 19.52 42.07 -36.73
CA GLU A 6 18.62 42.06 -35.58
C GLU A 6 17.52 41.00 -35.70
N ALA A 7 16.94 40.82 -36.89
CA ALA A 7 15.97 39.75 -37.15
C ALA A 7 16.59 38.35 -36.95
N THR A 8 17.84 38.17 -37.37
CA THR A 8 18.57 36.90 -37.17
C THR A 8 18.90 36.68 -35.69
N GLN A 9 19.33 37.71 -34.96
CA GLN A 9 19.59 37.61 -33.52
C GLN A 9 18.31 37.31 -32.72
N ALA A 10 17.18 37.93 -33.09
CA ALA A 10 15.88 37.65 -32.47
C ALA A 10 15.43 36.19 -32.73
N ALA A 11 15.60 35.70 -33.96
CA ALA A 11 15.28 34.31 -34.30
C ALA A 11 16.15 33.30 -33.51
N VAL A 12 17.45 33.58 -33.37
CA VAL A 12 18.35 32.76 -32.55
C VAL A 12 17.97 32.80 -31.07
N ALA A 13 17.60 33.97 -30.54
CA ALA A 13 17.17 34.11 -29.15
C ALA A 13 15.87 33.33 -28.86
N ILE A 14 14.88 33.39 -29.76
CA ILE A 14 13.64 32.61 -29.67
C ILE A 14 13.97 31.11 -29.69
N ARG A 15 14.79 30.67 -30.65
CA ARG A 15 15.17 29.26 -30.76
C ARG A 15 15.92 28.76 -29.52
N ASN A 16 16.81 29.58 -28.96
CA ASN A 16 17.51 29.27 -27.72
C ASN A 16 16.54 29.16 -26.55
N ALA A 17 15.57 30.07 -26.44
CA ALA A 17 14.54 30.01 -25.39
C ALA A 17 13.70 28.73 -25.49
N GLU A 18 13.30 28.31 -26.70
CA GLU A 18 12.61 27.04 -26.95
C GLU A 18 13.47 25.83 -26.53
N LEU A 19 14.75 25.82 -26.92
CA LEU A 19 15.69 24.76 -26.55
C LEU A 19 15.88 24.67 -25.04
N TYR A 20 16.02 25.81 -24.35
CA TYR A 20 16.11 25.84 -22.89
C TYR A 20 14.82 25.36 -22.22
N ALA A 21 13.65 25.73 -22.74
CA ALA A 21 12.37 25.26 -22.23
C ALA A 21 12.23 23.73 -22.37
N SER A 22 12.53 23.19 -23.56
CA SER A 22 12.50 21.74 -23.83
C SER A 22 13.50 20.97 -22.97
N ALA A 23 14.71 21.51 -22.77
CA ALA A 23 15.72 20.92 -21.89
C ALA A 23 15.26 20.89 -20.43
N ARG A 24 14.65 21.98 -19.93
CA ARG A 24 14.10 22.04 -18.56
C ARG A 24 12.97 21.02 -18.36
N GLU A 25 12.07 20.92 -19.32
CA GLU A 25 10.95 19.97 -19.28
C GLU A 25 11.45 18.51 -19.28
N SER A 26 12.43 18.20 -20.13
CA SER A 26 13.05 16.87 -20.20
C SER A 26 13.80 16.53 -18.90
N LEU A 27 14.49 17.49 -18.30
CA LEU A 27 15.16 17.32 -17.02
C LEU A 27 14.16 17.12 -15.87
N ALA A 28 13.02 17.81 -15.89
CA ALA A 28 11.94 17.61 -14.92
C ALA A 28 11.36 16.18 -15.03
N ARG A 29 11.02 15.74 -16.26
CA ARG A 29 10.56 14.37 -16.53
C ARG A 29 11.57 13.30 -16.09
N LEU A 30 12.85 13.53 -16.37
CA LEU A 30 13.93 12.61 -15.97
C LEU A 30 14.01 12.49 -14.45
N LYS A 31 13.97 13.62 -13.73
CA LYS A 31 13.97 13.63 -12.26
C LYS A 31 12.78 12.90 -11.67
N GLU A 32 11.59 13.13 -12.22
CA GLU A 32 10.37 12.45 -11.80
C GLU A 32 10.47 10.93 -12.03
N THR A 33 10.92 10.52 -13.21
CA THR A 33 11.09 9.10 -13.55
C THR A 33 12.15 8.44 -12.66
N GLN A 34 13.26 9.11 -12.39
CA GLN A 34 14.28 8.62 -11.46
C GLN A 34 13.72 8.45 -10.04
N ALA A 35 12.91 9.41 -9.55
CA ALA A 35 12.27 9.30 -8.24
C ALA A 35 11.30 8.10 -8.20
N GLN A 36 10.52 7.88 -9.26
CA GLN A 36 9.64 6.72 -9.39
C GLN A 36 10.43 5.41 -9.42
N LEU A 37 11.55 5.34 -10.15
CA LEU A 37 12.41 4.15 -10.20
C LEU A 37 13.03 3.83 -8.83
N VAL A 38 13.52 4.85 -8.12
CA VAL A 38 14.04 4.67 -6.75
C VAL A 38 12.96 4.14 -5.82
N GLN A 39 11.75 4.71 -5.89
CA GLN A 39 10.63 4.26 -5.07
C GLN A 39 10.20 2.82 -5.42
N ALA A 40 10.15 2.49 -6.71
CA ALA A 40 9.86 1.14 -7.17
C ALA A 40 10.93 0.14 -6.70
N GLY A 41 12.21 0.50 -6.75
CA GLY A 41 13.31 -0.33 -6.24
C GLY A 41 13.19 -0.59 -4.74
N LYS A 42 12.92 0.45 -3.94
CA LYS A 42 12.68 0.32 -2.49
C LYS A 42 11.52 -0.62 -2.18
N MET A 43 10.40 -0.46 -2.88
CA MET A 43 9.22 -1.29 -2.69
C MET A 43 9.45 -2.74 -3.12
N SER A 44 10.22 -2.98 -4.19
CA SER A 44 10.58 -4.33 -4.62
C SER A 44 11.46 -5.04 -3.58
N ALA A 45 12.48 -4.34 -3.06
CA ALA A 45 13.34 -4.87 -2.00
C ALA A 45 12.54 -5.18 -0.72
N LEU A 46 11.63 -4.27 -0.35
CA LEU A 46 10.72 -4.50 0.78
C LEU A 46 9.81 -5.70 0.52
N GLY A 47 9.25 -5.85 -0.69
CA GLY A 47 8.46 -7.00 -1.12
C GLY A 47 9.17 -8.34 -0.95
N GLN A 48 10.42 -8.42 -1.41
CA GLN A 48 11.23 -9.63 -1.27
C GLN A 48 11.51 -9.98 0.20
N LEU A 49 11.92 -9.00 1.01
CA LEU A 49 12.17 -9.21 2.43
C LEU A 49 10.91 -9.62 3.19
N VAL A 50 9.82 -8.88 2.98
CA VAL A 50 8.53 -9.15 3.62
C VAL A 50 7.99 -10.52 3.21
N SER A 51 8.17 -10.94 1.95
CA SER A 51 7.69 -12.26 1.50
C SER A 51 8.37 -13.42 2.25
N GLY A 52 9.69 -13.34 2.47
CA GLY A 52 10.41 -14.34 3.26
C GLY A 52 9.97 -14.33 4.72
N VAL A 53 10.02 -13.15 5.36
CA VAL A 53 9.65 -12.98 6.77
C VAL A 53 8.20 -13.37 7.03
N ALA A 54 7.28 -13.02 6.12
CA ALA A 54 5.87 -13.32 6.30
C ALA A 54 5.57 -14.82 6.23
N HIS A 55 6.27 -15.57 5.37
CA HIS A 55 6.09 -17.01 5.34
C HIS A 55 6.59 -17.64 6.65
N GLU A 56 7.76 -17.21 7.13
CA GLU A 56 8.35 -17.69 8.38
C GLU A 56 7.53 -17.31 9.61
N LEU A 57 6.86 -16.15 9.62
CA LEU A 57 5.97 -15.71 10.70
C LEU A 57 4.60 -16.39 10.64
N ASN A 58 4.03 -16.57 9.45
CA ASN A 58 2.72 -17.22 9.31
C ASN A 58 2.76 -18.67 9.80
N ASN A 59 3.86 -19.40 9.60
CA ASN A 59 3.98 -20.80 10.02
C ASN A 59 3.74 -21.01 11.55
N PRO A 60 4.52 -20.40 12.47
CA PRO A 60 4.29 -20.54 13.90
C PRO A 60 2.96 -19.92 14.33
N LEU A 61 2.50 -18.83 13.70
CA LEU A 61 1.20 -18.24 14.02
C LEU A 61 0.04 -19.19 13.68
N SER A 62 0.08 -19.85 12.53
CA SER A 62 -0.90 -20.87 12.15
C SER A 62 -0.92 -22.04 13.13
N VAL A 63 0.26 -22.47 13.61
CA VAL A 63 0.38 -23.50 14.64
C VAL A 63 -0.26 -23.05 15.96
N ILE A 64 0.06 -21.85 16.44
CA ILE A 64 -0.49 -21.29 17.69
C ILE A 64 -2.02 -21.15 17.60
N ILE A 65 -2.53 -20.59 16.50
CA ILE A 65 -3.97 -20.43 16.26
C ILE A 65 -4.65 -21.80 16.22
N GLY A 66 -4.11 -22.75 15.44
CA GLY A 66 -4.70 -24.08 15.28
C GLY A 66 -4.77 -24.85 16.59
N TYR A 67 -3.66 -24.95 17.34
CA TYR A 67 -3.66 -25.63 18.63
C TYR A 67 -4.51 -24.90 19.68
N GLY A 68 -4.47 -23.57 19.71
CA GLY A 68 -5.29 -22.79 20.63
C GLY A 68 -6.79 -22.98 20.36
N GLN A 69 -7.21 -22.98 19.10
CA GLN A 69 -8.58 -23.27 18.70
C GLN A 69 -8.97 -24.72 19.08
N LEU A 70 -8.11 -25.71 18.82
CA LEU A 70 -8.36 -27.10 19.24
C LEU A 70 -8.52 -27.24 20.76
N LEU A 71 -7.71 -26.52 21.53
CA LEU A 71 -7.84 -26.49 23.00
C LEU A 71 -9.18 -25.89 23.40
N LEU A 72 -9.59 -24.76 22.83
CA LEU A 72 -10.87 -24.11 23.15
C LEU A 72 -12.12 -24.95 22.80
N HIS A 73 -12.00 -25.87 21.83
CA HIS A 73 -13.04 -26.85 21.50
C HIS A 73 -13.11 -28.03 22.47
N ARG A 74 -12.11 -28.20 23.34
CA ARG A 74 -12.10 -29.21 24.41
C ARG A 74 -12.57 -28.60 25.73
N GLN A 75 -12.78 -29.45 26.74
CA GLN A 75 -13.05 -29.03 28.10
C GLN A 75 -11.76 -28.48 28.74
N VAL A 76 -11.50 -27.19 28.53
CA VAL A 76 -10.43 -26.45 29.20
C VAL A 76 -10.92 -26.03 30.59
N PRO A 77 -10.16 -26.27 31.67
CA PRO A 77 -10.52 -25.74 32.98
C PRO A 77 -10.65 -24.21 32.94
N GLU A 78 -11.69 -23.66 33.58
CA GLU A 78 -12.03 -22.23 33.58
C GLU A 78 -10.83 -21.28 33.75
N PRO A 79 -9.87 -21.53 34.68
CA PRO A 79 -8.70 -20.64 34.85
C PRO A 79 -7.84 -20.48 33.59
N PHE A 80 -7.85 -21.46 32.68
CA PHE A 80 -7.03 -21.47 31.47
C PHE A 80 -7.80 -21.06 30.21
N ARG A 81 -9.14 -21.07 30.24
CA ARG A 81 -9.94 -20.74 29.05
C ARG A 81 -9.66 -19.32 28.54
N ARG A 82 -9.76 -18.33 29.43
CA ARG A 82 -9.52 -16.92 29.08
C ARG A 82 -8.08 -16.64 28.61
N PRO A 83 -7.02 -17.15 29.27
CA PRO A 83 -5.66 -17.07 28.74
C PRO A 83 -5.51 -17.62 27.32
N VAL A 84 -6.09 -18.79 27.02
CA VAL A 84 -6.01 -19.39 25.68
C VAL A 84 -6.71 -18.53 24.63
N GLU A 85 -7.91 -17.99 24.93
CA GLU A 85 -8.59 -17.04 24.04
C GLU A 85 -7.73 -15.82 23.71
N LEU A 86 -7.07 -15.25 24.73
CA LEU A 86 -6.19 -14.10 24.54
C LEU A 86 -4.97 -14.43 23.67
N MET A 87 -4.35 -15.60 23.87
CA MET A 87 -3.23 -16.06 23.05
C MET A 87 -3.63 -16.23 21.59
N VAL A 88 -4.77 -16.89 21.33
CA VAL A 88 -5.29 -17.07 19.96
C VAL A 88 -5.58 -15.72 19.31
N GLY A 89 -6.29 -14.83 20.02
CA GLY A 89 -6.61 -13.49 19.50
C GLY A 89 -5.38 -12.65 19.18
N GLN A 90 -4.30 -12.75 19.97
CA GLN A 90 -3.04 -12.08 19.66
C GLN A 90 -2.36 -12.68 18.42
N ALA A 91 -2.34 -14.01 18.30
CA ALA A 91 -1.76 -14.67 17.13
C ALA A 91 -2.53 -14.32 15.85
N GLU A 92 -3.87 -14.25 15.90
CA GLU A 92 -4.70 -13.80 14.77
C GLU A 92 -4.41 -12.34 14.39
N ARG A 93 -4.26 -11.46 15.38
CA ARG A 93 -3.88 -10.06 15.17
C ARG A 93 -2.50 -9.95 14.51
N MET A 94 -1.51 -10.70 14.98
CA MET A 94 -0.18 -10.76 14.38
C MET A 94 -0.25 -11.23 12.94
N ALA A 95 -1.01 -12.29 12.65
CA ALA A 95 -1.19 -12.80 11.30
C ALA A 95 -1.85 -11.75 10.37
N LYS A 96 -2.79 -10.95 10.90
CA LYS A 96 -3.38 -9.82 10.15
C LYS A 96 -2.35 -8.73 9.81
N ILE A 97 -1.47 -8.38 10.76
CA ILE A 97 -0.39 -7.39 10.52
C ILE A 97 0.56 -7.88 9.43
N VAL A 98 0.98 -9.14 9.50
CA VAL A 98 1.87 -9.77 8.51
C VAL A 98 1.21 -9.79 7.12
N ARG A 99 -0.08 -10.15 7.01
CA ARG A 99 -0.83 -10.11 5.74
C ARG A 99 -0.94 -8.69 5.16
N ASN A 100 -1.19 -7.69 5.99
CA ASN A 100 -1.27 -6.29 5.53
C ASN A 100 0.08 -5.79 5.00
N LEU A 101 1.18 -6.16 5.68
CA LEU A 101 2.52 -5.83 5.23
C LEU A 101 2.84 -6.48 3.88
N LEU A 102 2.49 -7.76 3.71
CA LEU A 102 2.58 -8.46 2.43
C LEU A 102 1.78 -7.78 1.32
N TYR A 103 0.55 -7.36 1.59
CA TYR A 103 -0.28 -6.65 0.63
C TYR A 103 0.37 -5.35 0.17
N PHE A 104 0.90 -4.56 1.11
CA PHE A 104 1.59 -3.32 0.81
C PHE A 104 2.88 -3.53 0.01
N ALA A 105 3.63 -4.59 0.32
CA ALA A 105 4.91 -4.88 -0.29
C ALA A 105 4.78 -5.57 -1.66
N ARG A 106 3.62 -6.14 -1.99
CA ARG A 106 3.35 -6.76 -3.29
C ARG A 106 3.14 -5.68 -4.35
N GLN A 107 4.10 -5.50 -5.24
CA GLN A 107 3.93 -4.82 -6.53
C GLN A 107 3.13 -5.70 -7.51
N ARG A 108 1.91 -6.12 -7.17
CA ARG A 108 1.03 -6.65 -8.21
C ARG A 108 0.72 -5.51 -9.17
N ARG A 109 0.93 -5.72 -10.47
CA ARG A 109 0.25 -4.88 -11.47
C ARG A 109 -1.24 -4.93 -11.11
N PRO A 110 -1.91 -3.79 -10.91
CA PRO A 110 -3.33 -3.81 -10.65
C PRO A 110 -4.02 -4.59 -11.77
N GLU A 111 -4.61 -5.73 -11.42
CA GLU A 111 -5.37 -6.54 -12.35
C GLU A 111 -6.74 -5.87 -12.51
N ARG A 112 -7.12 -5.55 -13.74
CA ARG A 112 -8.48 -5.11 -14.04
C ARG A 112 -9.38 -6.33 -14.03
N VAL A 113 -10.08 -6.51 -12.93
CA VAL A 113 -11.09 -7.56 -12.76
C VAL A 113 -12.44 -6.90 -12.49
N ALA A 114 -13.53 -7.56 -12.87
CA ALA A 114 -14.85 -7.16 -12.44
C ALA A 114 -14.93 -7.26 -10.91
N VAL A 115 -15.37 -6.19 -10.26
CA VAL A 115 -15.54 -6.12 -8.80
C VAL A 115 -16.93 -5.61 -8.48
N ASP A 116 -17.50 -6.13 -7.40
CA ASP A 116 -18.69 -5.56 -6.81
C ASP A 116 -18.31 -4.31 -6.01
N LEU A 117 -18.75 -3.14 -6.48
CA LEU A 117 -18.45 -1.86 -5.84
C LEU A 117 -19.07 -1.76 -4.45
N ASN A 118 -20.26 -2.35 -4.25
CA ASN A 118 -20.96 -2.30 -2.97
C ASN A 118 -20.14 -3.05 -1.91
N GLN A 119 -19.60 -4.21 -2.29
CA GLN A 119 -18.72 -4.99 -1.42
C GLN A 119 -17.41 -4.24 -1.04
N VAL A 120 -16.81 -3.53 -2.00
CA VAL A 120 -15.60 -2.72 -1.74
C VAL A 120 -15.89 -1.57 -0.78
N ILE A 121 -17.05 -0.93 -0.93
CA ILE A 121 -17.50 0.16 -0.05
C ILE A 121 -17.72 -0.36 1.36
N GLU A 122 -18.45 -1.47 1.53
CA GLU A 122 -18.69 -2.10 2.83
C GLU A 122 -17.39 -2.46 3.55
N GLN A 123 -16.44 -3.10 2.86
CA GLN A 123 -15.14 -3.46 3.43
C GLN A 123 -14.37 -2.21 3.87
N THR A 124 -14.39 -1.15 3.08
CA THR A 124 -13.69 0.10 3.40
C THR A 124 -14.31 0.80 4.61
N LEU A 125 -15.64 0.83 4.69
CA LEU A 125 -16.37 1.37 5.85
C LEU A 125 -16.10 0.54 7.11
N GLY A 126 -16.08 -0.79 7.01
CA GLY A 126 -15.73 -1.69 8.12
C GLY A 126 -14.32 -1.44 8.67
N LEU A 127 -13.34 -1.15 7.78
CA LEU A 127 -11.98 -0.79 8.21
C LEU A 127 -11.90 0.54 8.97
N ARG A 128 -12.82 1.47 8.71
CA ARG A 128 -12.86 2.81 9.33
C ARG A 128 -13.90 2.94 10.43
N GLN A 129 -14.72 1.92 10.67
CA GLN A 129 -15.87 1.96 11.57
C GLN A 129 -15.51 2.48 12.96
N HIS A 130 -14.42 2.01 13.55
CA HIS A 130 -13.99 2.47 14.88
C HIS A 130 -13.63 3.97 14.87
N GLN A 131 -12.91 4.42 13.85
CA GLN A 131 -12.47 5.81 13.72
C GLN A 131 -13.67 6.74 13.50
N LEU A 132 -14.62 6.33 12.66
CA LEU A 132 -15.87 7.06 12.40
C LEU A 132 -16.73 7.19 13.67
N ALA A 133 -16.86 6.10 14.44
CA ALA A 133 -17.60 6.10 15.70
C ALA A 133 -16.99 7.05 16.74
N VAL A 134 -15.66 7.06 16.88
CA VAL A 134 -14.96 7.99 17.80
C VAL A 134 -15.12 9.44 17.38
N SER A 135 -15.22 9.71 16.08
CA SER A 135 -15.47 11.06 15.54
C SER A 135 -16.95 11.46 15.54
N GLY A 136 -17.86 10.61 16.03
CA GLY A 136 -19.30 10.89 16.04
C GLY A 136 -19.93 10.97 14.65
N ILE A 137 -19.34 10.31 13.66
CA ILE A 137 -19.81 10.35 12.27
C ILE A 137 -20.70 9.13 12.03
N ALA A 138 -21.98 9.38 11.73
CA ALA A 138 -22.90 8.37 11.22
C ALA A 138 -22.72 8.21 9.71
N VAL A 139 -22.69 6.96 9.23
CA VAL A 139 -22.60 6.64 7.80
C VAL A 139 -23.88 5.95 7.39
N GLU A 140 -24.55 6.49 6.37
CA GLU A 140 -25.70 5.89 5.71
C GLU A 140 -25.27 5.42 4.32
N THR A 141 -25.74 4.24 3.90
CA THR A 141 -25.40 3.62 2.62
C THR A 141 -26.69 3.40 1.81
N GLU A 142 -26.77 4.00 0.62
CA GLU A 142 -27.82 3.78 -0.39
C GLU A 142 -27.17 3.27 -1.67
N PHE A 143 -27.13 1.95 -1.85
CA PHE A 143 -26.65 1.27 -3.06
C PHE A 143 -27.13 -0.17 -3.11
#